data_AF-D5ED19-F1
#
_entry.id   AF-D5ED19-F1
#
_cell.length_a   1.000
_cell.length_b   1.000
_cell.length_c   1.000
_cell.angle_alpha   90.00
_cell.angle_beta   90.00
_cell.angle_gamma   90.00
#
_symmetry.space_group_name_H-M   'P 1'
#
loop_
_entity.id
_entity.type
_entity.pdbx_description
1 polymer ?
#
loop_
_entity_poly.entity_id
_entity_poly.type
_entity_poly.pdbx_seq_one_letter_code
_entity_poly.pdbx_strand_id
1 'polypeptide(L)'
;MGFVANTLEKVCRLTRVLHFIEKDPFLYKSLGFKGGTAINLVIFECPRLSVDIDLDFCLETSRGEMLEARRDQLKASGYRWNVEEKIWQRSMIADNFNFKEFYSQPWVQTGICIKVYSEDGDQMYVHRG
;
A
#
# COMPACT_ATOMS: atom_id res chain seq x y z
N MET A 1 5.16 25.87 17.93
CA MET A 1 3.94 25.08 17.68
C MET A 1 4.34 23.89 16.83
N GLY A 2 4.21 22.68 17.36
CA GLY A 2 4.57 21.44 16.67
C GLY A 2 3.33 20.72 16.16
N PHE A 3 3.45 19.99 15.06
CA PHE A 3 2.40 19.09 14.60
C PHE A 3 2.15 17.96 15.61
N VAL A 4 0.94 17.42 15.62
CA VAL A 4 0.62 16.21 16.40
C VAL A 4 1.51 15.07 15.92
N ALA A 5 2.28 14.46 16.83
CA ALA A 5 3.33 13.48 16.50
C ALA A 5 2.82 12.30 15.65
N ASN A 6 1.64 11.77 15.95
CA ASN A 6 1.01 10.69 15.19
C ASN A 6 0.74 11.10 13.73
N THR A 7 0.24 12.33 13.51
CA THR A 7 -0.02 12.84 12.17
C THR A 7 1.27 13.02 11.38
N LEU A 8 2.32 13.51 12.04
CA LEU A 8 3.64 13.64 11.43
C LEU A 8 4.22 12.28 11.04
N GLU A 9 4.12 11.28 11.90
CA GLU A 9 4.57 9.91 11.61
C GLU A 9 3.84 9.33 10.38
N LYS A 10 2.52 9.53 10.29
CA LYS A 10 1.74 9.12 9.12
C LYS A 10 2.24 9.77 7.84
N VAL A 11 2.55 11.07 7.87
CA VAL A 11 3.13 11.77 6.71
C VAL A 11 4.52 11.22 6.36
N CYS A 12 5.38 10.93 7.34
CA CYS A 12 6.68 10.31 7.09
C CYS A 12 6.57 8.89 6.50
N ARG A 13 5.58 8.10 6.90
CA ARG A 13 5.32 6.78 6.31
C ARG A 13 4.77 6.92 4.90
N LEU A 14 3.91 7.89 4.68
CA LEU A 14 3.36 8.25 3.38
C LEU A 14 4.45 8.64 2.37
N THR A 15 5.43 9.46 2.75
CA THR A 15 6.53 9.80 1.85
C THR A 15 7.36 8.57 1.44
N ARG A 16 7.49 7.56 2.32
CA ARG A 16 8.11 6.27 1.96
C ARG A 16 7.29 5.49 0.93
N VAL A 17 5.96 5.50 1.04
CA VAL A 17 5.08 4.87 0.04
C VAL A 17 5.18 5.59 -1.31
N LEU A 18 5.17 6.92 -1.31
CA LEU A 18 5.35 7.71 -2.54
C LEU A 18 6.72 7.45 -3.18
N HIS A 19 7.78 7.29 -2.38
CA HIS A 19 9.10 6.92 -2.88
C HIS A 19 9.11 5.52 -3.52
N PHE A 20 8.39 4.54 -2.93
CA PHE A 20 8.25 3.22 -3.55
C PHE A 20 7.54 3.31 -4.91
N ILE A 21 6.47 4.11 -5.02
CA ILE A 21 5.74 4.35 -6.27
C ILE A 21 6.67 5.00 -7.32
N GLU A 22 7.47 5.99 -6.92
CA GLU A 22 8.42 6.67 -7.80
C GLU A 22 9.52 5.73 -8.34
N LYS A 23 9.95 4.75 -7.55
CA LYS A 23 10.98 3.78 -7.95
C LYS A 23 10.49 2.72 -8.93
N ASP A 24 9.20 2.46 -9.00
CA ASP A 24 8.63 1.53 -9.96
C ASP A 24 8.40 2.23 -11.32
N PRO A 25 9.08 1.81 -12.41
CA PRO A 25 8.99 2.50 -13.70
C PRO A 25 7.59 2.54 -14.32
N PHE A 26 6.74 1.55 -14.00
CA PHE A 26 5.37 1.50 -14.49
C PHE A 26 4.47 2.40 -13.64
N LEU A 27 4.54 2.30 -12.31
CA LEU A 27 3.70 3.10 -11.42
C LEU A 27 4.03 4.59 -11.53
N TYR A 28 5.31 4.97 -11.59
CA TYR A 28 5.74 6.37 -11.75
C TYR A 28 5.14 7.02 -13.01
N LYS A 29 5.13 6.29 -14.13
CA LYS A 29 4.59 6.80 -15.40
C LYS A 29 3.07 6.79 -15.45
N SER A 30 2.44 5.87 -14.73
CA SER A 30 1.01 5.62 -14.84
C SER A 30 0.17 6.32 -13.79
N LEU A 31 0.75 6.73 -12.65
CA LEU A 31 0.02 7.32 -11.54
C LEU A 31 0.37 8.79 -11.34
N GLY A 32 -0.63 9.66 -11.44
CA GLY A 32 -0.54 11.07 -11.10
C GLY A 32 -0.91 11.30 -9.64
N PHE A 33 -0.01 11.90 -8.85
CA PHE A 33 -0.27 12.26 -7.46
C PHE A 33 -1.07 13.56 -7.34
N LYS A 34 -2.21 13.51 -6.65
CA LYS A 34 -3.13 14.64 -6.53
C LYS A 34 -3.65 14.84 -5.11
N GLY A 35 -4.63 15.73 -4.98
CA GLY A 35 -5.39 15.91 -3.74
C GLY A 35 -4.68 16.75 -2.69
N GLY A 36 -5.21 16.69 -1.46
CA GLY A 36 -4.76 17.54 -0.36
C GLY A 36 -3.31 17.28 0.04
N THR A 37 -2.82 16.06 -0.13
CA THR A 37 -1.45 15.69 0.24
C THR A 37 -0.44 16.14 -0.81
N ALA A 38 -0.77 16.08 -2.11
CA ALA A 38 0.08 16.66 -3.16
C ALA A 38 0.28 18.16 -2.95
N ILE A 39 -0.80 18.88 -2.62
CA ILE A 39 -0.73 20.31 -2.28
C ILE A 39 0.18 20.55 -1.06
N ASN A 40 0.08 19.70 -0.03
CA ASN A 40 0.84 19.84 1.21
C ASN A 40 2.34 19.54 1.05
N LEU A 41 2.71 18.57 0.22
CA LEU A 41 4.09 18.09 0.10
C LEU A 41 4.87 18.72 -1.07
N VAL A 42 4.19 19.15 -2.14
CA VAL A 42 4.83 19.49 -3.41
C VAL A 42 4.61 20.94 -3.83
N ILE A 43 3.44 21.51 -3.53
CA ILE A 43 3.01 22.79 -4.13
C ILE A 43 3.23 23.98 -3.18
N PHE A 44 2.93 23.84 -1.88
CA PHE A 44 3.03 24.96 -0.92
C PHE A 44 3.62 24.52 0.43
N GLU A 45 4.24 25.48 1.13
CA GLU A 45 4.49 25.40 2.57
C GLU A 45 3.20 25.63 3.36
N CYS A 46 2.26 24.68 3.26
CA CYS A 46 0.99 24.77 3.94
C CYS A 46 1.14 24.34 5.41
N PRO A 47 0.69 25.13 6.41
CA PRO A 47 0.82 24.80 7.84
C PRO A 47 -0.22 23.75 8.28
N ARG A 48 -0.47 22.74 7.47
CA ARG A 48 -1.35 21.60 7.75
C ARG A 48 -0.63 20.32 7.38
N LEU A 49 -1.05 19.21 7.95
CA LEU A 49 -0.64 17.88 7.50
C LEU A 49 -1.84 17.19 6.88
N SER A 50 -1.63 16.59 5.72
CA SER A 50 -2.58 15.75 5.00
C SER A 50 -2.01 14.34 4.91
N VAL A 51 -2.85 13.32 5.13
CA VAL A 51 -2.38 11.92 5.24
C VAL A 51 -3.01 10.97 4.23
N ASP A 52 -3.95 11.45 3.41
CA ASP A 52 -4.59 10.65 2.37
C ASP A 52 -3.70 10.54 1.11
N ILE A 53 -3.85 9.46 0.36
CA ILE A 53 -3.15 9.26 -0.93
C ILE A 53 -4.19 9.24 -2.04
N ASP A 54 -4.24 10.31 -2.82
CA ASP A 54 -5.07 10.37 -4.02
C ASP A 54 -4.18 10.21 -5.25
N LEU A 55 -4.46 9.17 -6.06
CA LEU A 55 -3.74 8.88 -7.30
C LEU A 55 -4.73 8.71 -8.45
N ASP A 56 -4.43 9.33 -9.59
CA ASP A 56 -5.14 9.09 -10.84
C ASP A 56 -4.32 8.24 -11.78
N PHE A 57 -4.97 7.39 -12.57
CA PHE A 57 -4.30 6.69 -13.66
C PHE A 57 -4.25 7.59 -14.90
N CYS A 58 -3.05 7.91 -15.38
CA CYS A 58 -2.82 8.97 -16.36
C CYS A 58 -2.40 8.46 -17.76
N LEU A 59 -2.24 7.15 -17.97
CA LEU A 59 -1.92 6.64 -19.30
C LEU A 59 -3.16 6.69 -20.20
N GLU A 60 -2.95 7.18 -21.42
CA GLU A 60 -3.95 7.14 -22.47
C GLU A 60 -4.02 5.72 -23.04
N THR A 61 -5.03 4.97 -22.62
CA THR A 61 -5.21 3.57 -23.03
C THR A 61 -6.67 3.19 -22.88
N SER A 62 -7.11 2.19 -23.64
CA SER A 62 -8.44 1.62 -23.48
C SER A 62 -8.57 0.89 -22.13
N ARG A 63 -9.81 0.69 -21.70
CA ARG A 63 -10.10 -0.10 -20.48
C ARG A 63 -9.54 -1.53 -20.57
N GLY A 64 -9.55 -2.13 -21.77
CA GLY A 64 -9.05 -3.50 -21.98
C GLY A 64 -7.55 -3.59 -21.76
N GLU A 65 -6.79 -2.72 -22.42
CA GLU A 65 -5.33 -2.63 -22.32
C GLU A 65 -4.87 -2.30 -20.88
N MET A 66 -5.55 -1.37 -20.19
CA MET A 66 -5.26 -1.06 -18.79
C MET A 66 -5.44 -2.26 -17.86
N LEU A 67 -6.49 -3.06 -18.07
CA LEU A 67 -6.73 -4.28 -17.29
C LEU A 67 -5.71 -5.37 -17.58
N GLU A 68 -5.23 -5.46 -18.81
CA GLU A 68 -4.15 -6.36 -19.23
C GLU A 68 -2.81 -5.95 -18.59
N ALA A 69 -2.42 -4.69 -18.73
CA ALA A 69 -1.22 -4.17 -18.10
C ALA A 69 -1.25 -4.36 -16.56
N ARG A 70 -2.39 -4.08 -15.92
CA ARG A 70 -2.58 -4.35 -14.48
C ARG A 70 -2.37 -5.83 -14.13
N ARG A 71 -2.92 -6.74 -14.93
CA ARG A 71 -2.78 -8.19 -14.73
C ARG A 71 -1.31 -8.61 -14.83
N ASP A 72 -0.59 -8.10 -15.82
CA ASP A 72 0.81 -8.45 -16.04
C ASP A 72 1.71 -7.93 -14.91
N GLN A 73 1.47 -6.70 -14.43
CA GLN A 73 2.17 -6.15 -13.27
C GLN A 73 1.92 -6.95 -11.99
N LEU A 74 0.67 -7.37 -11.77
CA LEU A 74 0.31 -8.22 -10.61
C LEU A 74 1.03 -9.57 -10.67
N LYS A 75 1.04 -10.23 -11.83
CA LYS A 75 1.78 -11.48 -12.03
C LYS A 75 3.29 -11.30 -11.84
N ALA A 76 3.88 -10.25 -12.41
CA ALA A 76 5.30 -9.94 -12.25
C ALA A 76 5.67 -9.69 -10.79
N SER A 77 4.75 -9.08 -10.02
CA SER A 77 4.86 -8.87 -8.59
C SER A 77 4.57 -10.12 -7.76
N GLY A 78 4.37 -11.29 -8.37
CA GLY A 78 4.13 -12.57 -7.68
C GLY A 78 2.69 -12.81 -7.21
N TYR A 79 1.74 -11.95 -7.57
CA TYR A 79 0.32 -12.21 -7.30
C TYR A 79 -0.25 -13.26 -8.26
N ARG A 80 -1.19 -14.05 -7.74
CA ARG A 80 -1.94 -15.07 -8.46
C ARG A 80 -3.43 -14.76 -8.34
N TRP A 81 -4.16 -14.98 -9.42
CA TRP A 81 -5.61 -14.83 -9.42
C TRP A 81 -6.25 -16.02 -8.69
N ASN A 82 -7.04 -15.73 -7.65
CA ASN A 82 -7.90 -16.70 -6.98
C ASN A 82 -9.27 -16.68 -7.68
N VAL A 83 -9.63 -17.80 -8.33
CA VAL A 83 -10.86 -17.92 -9.12
C VAL A 83 -12.11 -17.93 -8.24
N GLU A 84 -12.04 -18.57 -7.08
CA GLU A 84 -13.17 -18.72 -6.16
C GLU A 84 -13.53 -17.38 -5.52
N GLU A 85 -12.53 -16.70 -4.96
CA GLU A 85 -12.69 -15.42 -4.25
C GLU A 85 -12.74 -14.23 -5.20
N LYS A 86 -12.39 -14.42 -6.47
CA LYS A 86 -12.29 -13.36 -7.49
C LYS A 86 -11.38 -12.20 -7.06
N ILE A 87 -10.24 -12.53 -6.45
CA ILE A 87 -9.22 -11.57 -6.00
C ILE A 87 -7.82 -11.95 -6.46
N TRP A 88 -6.91 -10.98 -6.51
CA TRP A 88 -5.47 -11.23 -6.65
C TRP A 88 -4.86 -11.43 -5.26
N GLN A 89 -4.14 -12.54 -5.08
CA GLN A 89 -3.48 -12.88 -3.81
C GLN A 89 -1.99 -13.15 -4.02
N ARG A 90 -1.17 -12.76 -3.06
CA ARG A 90 0.25 -13.11 -3.01
C ARG A 90 0.57 -13.59 -1.60
N SER A 91 1.13 -14.79 -1.50
CA SER A 91 1.76 -15.24 -0.26
C SER A 91 3.15 -14.64 -0.18
N MET A 92 3.48 -14.03 0.95
CA MET A 92 4.83 -13.56 1.24
C MET A 92 5.32 -14.29 2.48
N ILE A 93 6.46 -14.96 2.37
CA ILE A 93 7.23 -15.39 3.53
C ILE A 93 8.04 -14.16 3.93
N ALA A 94 7.73 -13.62 5.11
CA ALA A 94 8.41 -12.44 5.60
C ALA A 94 9.60 -12.91 6.46
N ASP A 95 10.79 -12.88 5.88
CA ASP A 95 12.02 -13.15 6.62
C ASP A 95 12.22 -12.06 7.68
N ASN A 96 12.58 -12.45 8.90
CA ASN A 96 12.62 -11.58 10.09
C ASN A 96 11.29 -10.96 10.52
N PHE A 97 10.14 -11.54 10.15
CA PHE A 97 8.84 -11.09 10.65
C PHE A 97 8.65 -11.46 12.12
N ASN A 98 8.81 -10.47 13.00
CA ASN A 98 8.58 -10.64 14.43
C ASN A 98 7.16 -10.18 14.78
N PHE A 99 6.33 -11.12 15.29
CA PHE A 99 4.99 -10.81 15.80
C PHE A 99 5.01 -9.67 16.83
N LYS A 100 6.02 -9.60 17.69
CA LYS A 100 6.17 -8.53 18.69
C LYS A 100 6.34 -7.15 18.04
N GLU A 101 7.14 -7.06 16.98
CA GLU A 101 7.30 -5.80 16.23
C GLU A 101 6.02 -5.43 15.49
N PHE A 102 5.33 -6.43 14.94
CA PHE A 102 4.06 -6.24 14.27
C PHE A 102 2.96 -5.74 15.23
N TYR A 103 2.73 -6.39 16.37
CA TYR A 103 1.74 -5.95 17.37
C TYR A 103 2.10 -4.63 18.04
N SER A 104 3.38 -4.26 18.06
CA SER A 104 3.80 -2.94 18.56
C SER A 104 3.40 -1.81 17.62
N GLN A 105 2.95 -2.11 16.39
CA GLN A 105 2.54 -1.11 15.44
C GLN A 105 1.21 -0.45 15.86
N PRO A 106 1.12 0.90 15.90
CA PRO A 106 -0.07 1.61 16.36
C PRO A 106 -1.37 1.32 15.58
N TRP A 107 -1.25 0.78 14.37
CA TRP A 107 -2.36 0.55 13.43
C TRP A 107 -2.90 -0.89 13.42
N VAL A 108 -2.25 -1.82 14.14
CA VAL A 108 -2.67 -3.22 14.19
C VAL A 108 -3.90 -3.44 15.08
N GLN A 109 -4.27 -2.44 15.88
CA GLN A 109 -5.32 -2.57 16.90
C GLN A 109 -6.76 -2.43 16.39
N THR A 110 -7.00 -2.05 15.12
CA THR A 110 -8.38 -1.82 14.63
C THR A 110 -8.56 -2.20 13.16
N GLY A 111 -9.53 -3.07 12.87
CA GLY A 111 -10.09 -3.31 11.53
C GLY A 111 -9.26 -4.17 10.58
N ILE A 112 -8.25 -4.89 11.07
CA ILE A 112 -7.36 -5.71 10.25
C ILE A 112 -7.52 -7.19 10.63
N CYS A 113 -7.89 -8.01 9.64
CA CYS A 113 -7.84 -9.46 9.75
C CYS A 113 -6.51 -9.96 9.19
N ILE A 114 -5.76 -10.69 10.01
CA ILE A 114 -4.46 -11.25 9.62
C ILE A 114 -4.55 -12.74 9.78
N LYS A 115 -4.24 -13.46 8.71
CA LYS A 115 -4.15 -14.92 8.73
C LYS A 115 -2.71 -15.30 8.49
N VAL A 116 -2.16 -16.10 9.40
CA VAL A 116 -0.82 -16.67 9.27
C VAL A 116 -0.96 -18.15 9.00
N TYR A 117 -0.22 -18.64 8.03
CA TYR A 117 -0.21 -20.02 7.59
C TYR A 117 1.20 -20.60 7.78
N SER A 118 1.30 -21.90 8.07
CA SER A 118 2.55 -22.64 8.03
C SER A 118 3.05 -22.75 6.58
N GLU A 119 4.29 -23.18 6.39
CA GLU A 119 4.82 -23.50 5.05
C GLU A 119 4.00 -24.59 4.35
N ASP A 120 3.43 -25.52 5.13
CA ASP A 120 2.54 -26.59 4.66
C ASP A 120 1.11 -26.11 4.36
N GLY A 121 0.81 -24.82 4.59
CA GLY A 121 -0.47 -24.20 4.28
C GLY A 121 -1.53 -24.31 5.38
N ASP A 122 -1.20 -24.84 6.55
CA ASP A 122 -2.11 -24.91 7.69
C ASP A 122 -2.26 -23.53 8.34
N GLN A 123 -3.50 -23.09 8.57
CA GLN A 123 -3.76 -21.81 9.23
C GLN A 123 -3.33 -21.88 10.70
N MET A 124 -2.21 -21.25 11.03
CA MET A 124 -1.64 -21.25 12.38
C MET A 124 -2.27 -20.20 13.29
N TYR A 125 -2.67 -19.05 12.73
CA TYR A 125 -3.16 -17.94 13.53
C TYR A 125 -4.10 -17.01 12.76
N VAL A 126 -5.10 -16.47 13.47
CA VAL A 126 -5.98 -15.41 12.95
C VAL A 126 -6.10 -14.29 13.97
N HIS A 127 -5.67 -13.09 13.62
CA HIS A 127 -6.03 -11.88 14.36
C HIS A 127 -7.30 -11.29 13.78
N ARG A 128 -8.22 -10.86 14.64
CA ARG A 128 -9.36 -10.00 14.29
C ARG A 128 -9.42 -8.89 15.32
N GLY A 129 -9.05 -7.68 14.90
CA GLY A 129 -9.22 -6.43 15.65
C GLY A 129 -10.10 -5.46 14.87
#